data_AF-A0A645F674-F1
#
_entry.id   AF-A0A645F674-F1
#
_cell.length_a   1.000
_cell.length_b   1.000
_cell.length_c   1.000
_cell.angle_alpha   90.00
_cell.angle_beta   90.00
_cell.angle_gamma   90.00
#
_symmetry.space_group_name_H-M   'P 1'
#
loop_
_entity.id
_entity.type
_entity.pdbx_description
1 polymer ?
#
loop_
_entity_poly.entity_id
_entity_poly.type
_entity_poly.pdbx_seq_one_letter_code
_entity_poly.pdbx_strand_id
1 'polypeptide(L)'
;MAKRGILCESAKCEGERCLSCNVVCESCADVCPNRANVSIELPDGRREILHVDRMCNECGNCAVFCPYDSAPYRDKFTLFHSREDFDETPNSGFLPLDGRKVLVRLDGSVFEADLDRENRLPAGIECMILTVYSKYGYLMG
;
A
#
# COMPACT_ATOMS: atom_id res chain seq x y z
N MET A 1 8.14 -22.60 -2.88
CA MET A 1 7.31 -21.59 -2.19
C MET A 1 6.24 -22.32 -1.39
N ALA A 2 6.31 -22.27 -0.06
CA ALA A 2 5.30 -22.89 0.79
C ALA A 2 4.09 -21.94 0.93
N LYS A 3 2.88 -22.44 0.66
CA LYS A 3 1.64 -21.70 0.82
C LYS A 3 1.27 -21.64 2.31
N ARG A 4 0.87 -20.46 2.80
CA ARG A 4 0.36 -20.30 4.18
C ARG A 4 -0.92 -21.13 4.35
N GLY A 5 -1.02 -21.88 5.46
CA GLY A 5 -2.18 -22.71 5.81
C GLY A 5 -2.00 -24.23 5.66
N ILE A 6 -0.85 -24.70 5.15
CA ILE A 6 -0.51 -26.13 5.15
C ILE A 6 0.25 -26.43 6.45
N LEU A 7 -0.33 -27.25 7.33
CA LEU A 7 0.38 -27.82 8.47
C LEU A 7 1.50 -28.73 7.94
N CYS A 8 2.74 -28.25 8.01
CA CYS A 8 3.92 -29.05 7.73
C CYS A 8 4.32 -29.77 9.02
N GLU A 9 4.17 -31.09 9.07
CA GLU A 9 4.54 -31.93 10.23
C GLU A 9 6.07 -32.05 10.45
N SER A 10 6.89 -31.39 9.64
CA SER A 10 8.34 -31.50 9.71
C SER A 10 8.94 -30.21 10.27
N ALA A 11 9.14 -30.19 11.58
CA ALA A 11 9.88 -29.17 12.34
C ALA A 11 11.40 -29.19 12.01
N LYS A 12 11.75 -28.96 10.75
CA LYS A 12 13.15 -28.81 10.30
C LYS A 12 13.30 -27.56 9.44
N CYS A 13 13.12 -26.39 10.06
CA CYS A 13 13.94 -25.19 9.87
C CYS A 13 13.33 -24.03 10.68
N GLU A 14 13.45 -24.09 12.00
CA GLU A 14 13.13 -22.92 12.85
C GLU A 14 14.34 -21.96 12.97
N GLY A 15 15.50 -22.36 12.44
CA GLY A 15 16.76 -21.60 12.44
C GLY A 15 16.97 -20.62 11.28
N GLU A 16 16.16 -20.68 10.21
CA GLU A 16 16.09 -19.61 9.17
C GLU A 16 15.12 -18.48 9.58
N ARG A 17 14.52 -18.58 10.77
CA ARG A 17 13.36 -17.79 11.19
C ARG A 17 13.71 -16.45 11.84
N CYS A 18 14.99 -16.19 12.07
CA CYS A 18 15.48 -14.92 12.63
C CYS A 18 16.82 -14.53 11.97
N LEU A 19 16.74 -13.73 10.89
CA LEU A 19 17.69 -12.71 10.40
C LEU A 19 17.58 -12.60 8.87
N SER A 20 16.72 -11.72 8.38
CA SER A 20 16.93 -11.10 7.07
C SER A 20 16.50 -9.64 7.12
N CYS A 21 17.47 -8.81 7.48
CA CYS A 21 17.44 -7.38 7.27
C CYS A 21 17.21 -7.11 5.77
N ASN A 22 16.22 -6.27 5.46
CA ASN A 22 15.79 -5.80 4.12
C ASN A 22 14.66 -6.58 3.40
N VAL A 23 13.88 -7.42 4.09
CA VAL A 23 12.53 -7.76 3.59
C VAL A 23 11.57 -6.67 4.05
N VAL A 24 10.84 -6.05 3.12
CA VAL A 24 9.77 -5.09 3.46
C VAL A 24 8.79 -5.78 4.40
N CYS A 25 8.53 -5.17 5.56
CA CYS A 25 7.60 -5.73 6.54
C CYS A 25 6.17 -5.63 6.01
N GLU A 26 5.53 -6.77 5.80
CA GLU A 26 4.15 -6.88 5.30
C GLU A 26 3.14 -7.23 6.42
N SER A 27 3.53 -7.13 7.70
CA SER A 27 2.69 -7.47 8.86
C SER A 27 1.30 -6.80 8.79
N CYS A 28 1.25 -5.53 8.36
CA CYS A 28 0.00 -4.78 8.23
C CYS A 28 -0.97 -5.35 7.19
N ALA A 29 -0.47 -6.03 6.15
CA ALA A 29 -1.29 -6.73 5.16
C ALA A 29 -1.78 -8.09 5.70
N ASP A 30 -0.97 -8.72 6.54
CA ASP A 30 -1.28 -10.02 7.15
C ASP A 30 -2.35 -9.93 8.25
N VAL A 31 -2.28 -8.91 9.10
CA VAL A 31 -3.18 -8.75 10.26
C VAL A 31 -4.45 -7.97 9.95
N CYS A 32 -4.56 -7.36 8.76
CA CYS A 32 -5.71 -6.55 8.40
C CYS A 32 -6.92 -7.44 8.09
N PRO A 33 -8.00 -7.38 8.89
CA PRO A 33 -9.17 -8.23 8.69
C PRO A 33 -9.90 -7.89 7.37
N ASN A 34 -9.82 -6.63 6.93
CA ASN A 34 -10.48 -6.16 5.71
C ASN A 34 -9.56 -6.17 4.48
N ARG A 35 -8.29 -6.61 4.62
CA ARG A 35 -7.26 -6.57 3.57
C ARG A 35 -7.04 -5.17 2.95
N ALA A 36 -7.21 -4.12 3.75
CA ALA A 36 -7.04 -2.73 3.33
C ALA A 36 -5.57 -2.32 3.10
N ASN A 37 -4.60 -3.05 3.65
CA ASN A 37 -3.19 -2.86 3.31
C ASN A 37 -2.78 -3.93 2.30
N VAL A 38 -2.34 -3.51 1.12
CA VAL A 38 -2.02 -4.39 0.00
C VAL A 38 -0.55 -4.27 -0.35
N SER A 39 0.13 -5.41 -0.52
CA SER A 39 1.49 -5.44 -1.04
C SER A 39 1.49 -5.29 -2.56
N ILE A 40 2.09 -4.21 -3.03
CA ILE A 40 2.25 -3.85 -4.44
C ILE A 40 3.66 -4.20 -4.89
N GLU A 41 3.77 -5.12 -5.84
CA GLU A 41 5.07 -5.49 -6.44
C GLU A 41 5.38 -4.56 -7.62
N LEU A 42 6.39 -3.71 -7.42
CA LEU A 42 6.89 -2.77 -8.40
C LEU A 42 7.67 -3.49 -9.53
N PRO A 43 7.86 -2.84 -10.69
CA PRO A 43 8.57 -3.45 -11.83
C PRO A 43 10.01 -3.87 -11.55
N ASP A 44 10.67 -3.25 -10.57
CA ASP A 44 12.03 -3.57 -10.14
C ASP A 44 12.09 -4.73 -9.11
N GLY A 45 10.94 -5.35 -8.80
CA GLY A 45 10.80 -6.45 -7.85
C GLY A 45 10.72 -6.01 -6.39
N ARG A 46 10.84 -4.71 -6.08
CA ARG A 46 10.55 -4.20 -4.74
C ARG A 46 9.05 -4.32 -4.44
N ARG A 47 8.73 -4.40 -3.15
CA ARG A 47 7.36 -4.41 -2.66
C ARG A 47 7.10 -3.17 -1.82
N GLU A 48 5.97 -2.53 -2.04
CA GLU A 48 5.52 -1.41 -1.24
C GLU A 48 4.13 -1.69 -0.70
N ILE A 49 3.80 -1.13 0.47
CA ILE A 49 2.45 -1.25 1.03
C ILE A 49 1.62 -0.04 0.55
N LEU A 50 0.52 -0.34 -0.14
CA LEU A 50 -0.54 0.61 -0.44
C LEU A 50 -1.68 0.43 0.58
N HIS A 51 -2.09 1.51 1.20
CA HIS A 51 -3.32 1.55 1.98
C HIS A 51 -4.51 1.86 1.07
N VAL A 52 -5.61 1.11 1.19
CA VAL A 52 -6.83 1.27 0.38
C VAL A 52 -7.93 1.77 1.31
N ASP A 53 -8.20 3.07 1.23
CA ASP A 53 -8.99 3.79 2.23
C ASP A 53 -10.40 3.22 2.41
N ARG A 54 -11.15 3.03 1.31
CA ARG A 54 -12.51 2.47 1.32
C ARG A 54 -12.64 1.09 1.98
N MET A 55 -11.54 0.34 2.10
CA MET A 55 -11.53 -1.00 2.69
C MET A 55 -11.22 -0.96 4.19
N CYS A 56 -10.65 0.14 4.68
CA CYS A 56 -10.32 0.33 6.07
C CYS A 56 -11.58 0.63 6.89
N ASN A 57 -11.64 0.09 8.11
CA ASN A 57 -12.65 0.45 9.11
C ASN A 57 -12.00 1.00 10.39
N GLU A 58 -10.73 1.43 10.28
CA GLU A 58 -9.93 1.95 11.38
C GLU A 58 -9.87 1.04 12.63
N CYS A 59 -9.98 -0.28 12.47
CA CYS A 59 -9.90 -1.21 13.60
C CYS A 59 -8.55 -1.21 14.36
N GLY A 60 -7.51 -0.59 13.80
CA GLY A 60 -6.22 -0.39 14.48
C GLY A 60 -5.29 -1.61 14.51
N ASN A 61 -5.71 -2.79 14.04
CA ASN A 61 -4.85 -3.99 14.04
C ASN A 61 -3.48 -3.75 13.40
N CYS A 62 -3.44 -3.06 12.26
CA CYS A 62 -2.18 -2.79 11.58
C CYS A 62 -1.23 -1.91 12.39
N ALA A 63 -1.74 -1.06 13.29
CA ALA A 63 -0.91 -0.28 14.20
C ALA A 63 -0.45 -1.13 15.40
N VAL A 64 -1.37 -1.88 16.03
CA VAL A 64 -1.09 -2.74 17.19
C VAL A 64 -0.01 -3.79 16.89
N PHE A 65 -0.05 -4.40 15.70
CA PHE A 65 0.89 -5.44 15.29
C PHE A 65 2.04 -4.92 14.41
N CYS A 66 2.19 -3.61 14.28
CA CYS A 66 3.33 -3.06 13.57
C CYS A 66 4.60 -3.29 14.40
N PRO A 67 5.66 -3.92 13.85
CA PRO A 67 6.93 -4.07 14.57
C PRO A 67 7.71 -2.75 14.63
N TYR A 68 7.26 -1.73 13.90
CA TYR A 68 7.77 -0.37 13.94
C TYR A 68 6.76 0.53 14.64
N ASP A 69 7.22 1.66 15.17
CA ASP A 69 6.36 2.69 15.77
C ASP A 69 5.64 3.49 14.65
N SER A 70 4.69 2.83 13.99
CA SER A 70 3.89 3.40 12.90
C SER A 70 2.46 2.86 12.93
N ALA A 71 1.52 3.64 12.41
CA ALA A 71 0.14 3.29 12.16
C ALA A 71 -0.09 3.16 10.64
N PRO A 72 0.02 1.96 10.03
CA PRO A 72 0.00 1.80 8.57
C PRO A 72 -1.23 2.37 7.86
N TYR A 73 -2.40 2.35 8.50
CA TYR A 73 -3.62 2.96 7.95
C TYR A 73 -3.58 4.49 7.86
N ARG A 74 -2.64 5.16 8.56
CA ARG A 74 -2.42 6.61 8.53
C ARG A 74 -1.13 7.00 7.81
N ASP A 75 -0.12 6.12 7.85
CA ASP A 75 1.23 6.48 7.45
C ASP A 75 1.60 5.97 6.05
N LYS A 76 0.95 4.91 5.55
CA LYS A 76 1.24 4.38 4.22
C LYS A 76 0.54 5.18 3.14
N PHE A 77 1.12 5.16 1.95
CA PHE A 77 0.55 5.84 0.80
C PHE A 77 -0.84 5.31 0.51
N THR A 78 -1.82 6.21 0.44
CA THR A 78 -3.23 5.84 0.39
C THR A 78 -3.79 5.96 -1.03
N LEU A 79 -4.53 4.94 -1.46
CA LEU A 79 -5.48 5.02 -2.57
C LEU A 79 -6.84 5.44 -2.01
N PHE A 80 -7.30 6.60 -2.45
CA PHE A 80 -8.62 7.16 -2.12
C PHE A 80 -9.63 6.85 -3.22
N HIS A 81 -10.92 6.81 -2.85
CA HIS A 81 -12.02 6.51 -3.78
C HIS A 81 -12.98 7.67 -3.97
N SER A 82 -13.05 8.58 -2.99
CA SER A 82 -13.88 9.77 -3.08
C SER A 82 -13.07 11.02 -2.76
N ARG A 83 -13.58 12.17 -3.21
CA ARG A 83 -13.00 13.47 -2.86
C ARG A 83 -13.20 13.78 -1.37
N GLU A 84 -14.32 13.34 -0.81
CA GLU A 84 -14.65 13.50 0.61
C GLU A 84 -13.60 12.82 1.50
N ASP A 85 -13.35 11.53 1.29
CA ASP A 85 -12.34 10.77 2.06
C ASP A 85 -10.93 11.36 1.89
N PHE A 86 -10.60 11.79 0.66
CA PHE A 86 -9.33 12.45 0.37
C PHE A 86 -9.18 13.73 1.19
N ASP A 87 -10.20 14.58 1.28
CA ASP A 87 -10.14 15.86 1.97
C ASP A 87 -10.20 15.72 3.50
N GLU A 88 -10.94 14.74 4.03
CA GLU A 88 -11.06 14.49 5.48
C GLU A 88 -9.83 13.80 6.08
N THR A 89 -9.10 13.03 5.28
CA THR A 89 -7.95 12.25 5.73
C THR A 89 -6.64 12.92 5.33
N PRO A 90 -5.69 13.17 6.24
CA PRO A 90 -4.46 13.90 5.93
C PRO A 90 -3.38 13.05 5.23
N ASN A 91 -3.61 11.76 5.02
CA ASN A 91 -2.60 10.84 4.48
C ASN A 91 -2.06 11.33 3.12
N SER A 92 -0.77 11.07 2.89
CA SER A 92 -0.21 11.14 1.54
C SER A 92 -0.78 10.01 0.70
N GLY A 93 -1.16 10.29 -0.55
CA GLY A 93 -1.92 9.36 -1.35
C GLY A 93 -2.35 9.94 -2.68
N PHE A 94 -3.19 9.20 -3.39
CA PHE A 94 -3.79 9.63 -4.63
C PHE A 94 -5.26 9.22 -4.75
N LEU A 95 -6.02 10.05 -5.44
CA LEU A 95 -7.39 9.83 -5.85
C LEU A 95 -7.42 9.74 -7.39
N PRO A 96 -7.83 8.60 -7.98
CA PRO A 96 -8.11 8.51 -9.40
C PRO A 96 -9.16 9.53 -9.84
N LEU A 97 -8.89 10.24 -10.94
CA LEU A 97 -9.84 11.13 -11.61
C LEU A 97 -10.20 10.54 -12.99
N ASP A 98 -10.98 11.29 -13.79
CA ASP A 98 -11.33 10.87 -15.14
C ASP A 98 -10.10 10.63 -16.03
N GLY A 99 -10.16 9.54 -16.80
CA GLY A 99 -9.05 9.10 -17.66
C GLY A 99 -7.88 8.54 -16.83
N ARG A 100 -6.66 8.99 -17.14
CA ARG A 100 -5.45 8.63 -16.39
C ARG A 100 -4.88 9.83 -15.61
N LYS A 101 -5.78 10.69 -15.14
CA LYS A 101 -5.43 11.79 -14.23
C LYS A 101 -5.61 11.36 -12.78
N VAL A 102 -4.81 11.92 -11.90
CA VAL A 102 -4.86 11.66 -10.46
C VAL A 102 -4.73 12.97 -9.69
N LEU A 103 -5.48 13.11 -8.60
CA LEU A 103 -5.23 14.10 -7.57
C LEU A 103 -4.29 13.48 -6.54
N VAL A 104 -3.15 14.11 -6.27
CA VAL A 104 -2.11 13.55 -5.39
C VAL A 104 -1.87 14.48 -4.22
N ARG A 105 -1.73 13.90 -3.02
CA ARG A 105 -1.20 14.56 -1.83
C ARG A 105 0.16 13.96 -1.48
N LEU A 106 1.19 14.80 -1.39
CA LEU A 106 2.53 14.45 -0.91
C LEU A 106 3.02 15.55 0.03
N ASP A 107 3.45 15.18 1.23
CA ASP A 107 4.00 16.11 2.24
C ASP A 107 3.13 17.35 2.46
N GLY A 108 1.80 17.16 2.49
CA GLY A 108 0.80 18.22 2.65
C GLY A 108 0.50 19.05 1.38
N SER A 109 1.27 18.88 0.31
CA SER A 109 1.03 19.54 -0.98
C SER A 109 0.04 18.75 -1.82
N VAL A 110 -0.96 19.42 -2.39
CA VAL A 110 -1.98 18.80 -3.24
C VAL A 110 -1.87 19.33 -4.67
N PHE A 111 -1.81 18.44 -5.65
CA PHE A 111 -1.73 18.79 -7.07
C PHE A 111 -2.28 17.67 -7.96
N GLU A 112 -2.68 18.02 -9.18
CA GLU A 112 -3.08 17.06 -10.21
C GLU A 112 -1.89 16.63 -11.07
N ALA A 113 -1.89 15.38 -11.51
CA ALA A 113 -0.95 14.84 -12.48
C ALA A 113 -1.69 14.05 -13.57
N ASP A 114 -1.24 14.22 -14.82
CA ASP A 114 -1.66 13.42 -15.97
C ASP A 114 -0.61 12.33 -16.22
N LEU A 115 -0.97 11.07 -16.03
CA LEU A 115 -0.05 9.94 -16.11
C LEU A 115 0.32 9.56 -17.56
N ASP A 116 -0.35 10.13 -18.57
CA ASP A 116 -0.02 9.92 -19.99
C ASP A 116 0.90 11.02 -20.54
N ARG A 117 1.34 11.96 -19.68
CA ARG A 117 2.21 13.09 -20.04
C ARG A 117 3.34 13.24 -19.03
N GLU A 118 4.33 14.05 -19.39
CA GLU A 118 5.35 14.49 -18.44
C GLU A 118 4.67 15.23 -17.27
N ASN A 119 5.01 14.81 -16.05
CA ASN A 119 4.41 15.31 -14.82
C ASN A 119 5.49 15.51 -13.74
N ARG A 120 5.10 16.05 -12.59
CA ARG A 120 6.02 16.42 -11.50
C ARG A 120 6.06 15.40 -10.36
N LEU A 121 5.52 14.21 -10.56
CA LEU A 121 5.55 13.18 -9.53
C LEU A 121 7.00 12.71 -9.32
N PRO A 122 7.42 12.45 -8.08
CA PRO A 122 8.64 11.70 -7.84
C PRO A 122 8.56 10.33 -8.54
N ALA A 123 9.63 9.92 -9.21
CA ALA A 123 9.63 8.70 -10.05
C ALA A 123 9.13 7.44 -9.32
N GLY A 124 9.42 7.30 -8.02
CA GLY A 124 8.92 6.19 -7.20
C GLY A 124 7.40 6.21 -6.99
N ILE A 125 6.81 7.40 -6.79
CA ILE A 125 5.37 7.58 -6.64
C ILE A 125 4.66 7.34 -7.97
N GLU A 126 5.18 7.91 -9.06
CA GLU A 126 4.65 7.68 -10.41
C GLU A 126 4.66 6.19 -10.75
N CYS A 127 5.79 5.52 -10.53
CA CYS A 127 5.93 4.07 -10.73
C CYS A 127 4.91 3.27 -9.92
N MET A 128 4.69 3.62 -8.67
CA MET A 128 3.69 2.96 -7.82
C MET A 128 2.27 3.17 -8.35
N ILE A 129 1.88 4.40 -8.70
CA ILE A 129 0.55 4.71 -9.24
C ILE A 129 0.34 3.97 -10.58
N LEU A 130 1.30 4.02 -11.50
CA LEU A 130 1.24 3.30 -12.78
C LEU A 130 1.14 1.78 -12.58
N THR A 131 1.83 1.24 -11.57
CA THR A 131 1.73 -0.18 -11.19
C THR A 131 0.33 -0.52 -10.70
N VAL A 132 -0.30 0.35 -9.89
CA VAL A 132 -1.69 0.16 -9.45
C VAL A 132 -2.63 0.15 -10.66
N TYR A 133 -2.53 1.12 -11.56
CA TYR A 133 -3.36 1.15 -12.77
C TYR A 133 -3.20 -0.09 -13.67
N SER A 134 -1.97 -0.60 -13.82
CA SER A 134 -1.67 -1.68 -14.77
C SER A 134 -1.92 -3.08 -14.22
N LYS A 135 -1.65 -3.33 -12.93
CA LYS A 135 -1.70 -4.67 -12.33
C LYS A 135 -2.74 -4.83 -11.22
N TYR A 136 -3.14 -3.73 -10.58
CA TYR A 136 -4.03 -3.73 -9.41
C TYR A 136 -5.28 -2.86 -9.65
N GLY A 137 -5.73 -2.74 -10.90
CA GLY A 137 -6.86 -1.89 -11.28
C GLY A 137 -8.15 -2.21 -10.52
N TYR A 138 -8.33 -3.46 -10.09
CA TYR A 138 -9.45 -3.91 -9.25
C TYR A 138 -9.52 -3.22 -7.88
N LEU A 139 -8.46 -2.55 -7.43
CA LEU A 139 -8.48 -1.77 -6.20
C LEU A 139 -9.15 -0.40 -6.38
N MET A 140 -9.28 0.10 -7.62
CA MET A 140 -9.85 1.42 -7.92
C MET A 140 -11.35 1.39 -8.21
N GLY A 141 -11.97 0.21 -8.35
CA GLY A 141 -13.40 0.04 -8.65
C GLY A 141 -13.82 -1.42 -8.69
#